data_AF-A0A432T2R0-F1
#
_entry.id   AF-A0A432T2R0-F1
#
_cell.length_a   1.000
_cell.length_b   1.000
_cell.length_c   1.000
_cell.angle_alpha   90.00
_cell.angle_beta   90.00
_cell.angle_gamma   90.00
#
_symmetry.space_group_name_H-M   'P 1'
#
loop_
_entity.id
_entity.type
_entity.pdbx_description
1 polymer ?
#
loop_
_entity_poly.entity_id
_entity_poly.type
_entity_poly.pdbx_seq_one_letter_code
_entity_poly.pdbx_strand_id
1 'polypeptide(L)' 'MIKFLKELYGVGILFFYYMKYIILFGWPLLRYGLDYKDNSIMNILWAICLLLFIKDMVYKFVLKKSYCKDSSCGVKR' A
#
# COMPACT_ATOMS: atom_id res chain seq x y z
N MET A 1 -8.39 -24.42 4.64
CA MET A 1 -7.83 -23.71 3.47
C MET A 1 -8.31 -22.27 3.36
N ILE A 2 -9.63 -22.00 3.26
CA ILE A 2 -10.17 -20.61 3.12
C ILE A 2 -9.84 -19.70 4.31
N LYS A 3 -9.81 -20.23 5.54
CA LYS A 3 -9.43 -19.47 6.76
C LYS A 3 -7.97 -19.02 6.72
N PHE A 4 -7.06 -19.92 6.34
CA PHE A 4 -5.62 -19.64 6.25
C PHE A 4 -5.31 -18.58 5.19
N LEU A 5 -5.99 -18.62 4.03
CA LEU A 5 -5.87 -17.60 3.00
C LEU A 5 -6.37 -16.23 3.49
N LYS A 6 -7.46 -16.19 4.28
CA LYS A 6 -7.95 -14.95 4.89
C LYS A 6 -6.97 -14.37 5.91
N GLU A 7 -6.37 -15.21 6.74
CA GLU A 7 -5.36 -14.77 7.72
C GLU A 7 -4.10 -14.27 7.03
N LEU A 8 -3.60 -15.00 6.03
CA LEU A 8 -2.41 -14.61 5.28
C LEU A 8 -2.64 -13.32 4.48
N TYR A 9 -3.86 -13.11 3.97
CA TYR A 9 -4.26 -11.87 3.33
C TYR A 9 -4.35 -10.71 4.33
N GLY A 10 -4.95 -10.93 5.51
CA GLY A 10 -5.05 -9.91 6.56
C GLY A 10 -3.69 -9.50 7.12
N VAL A 11 -2.84 -10.49 7.43
CA VAL A 11 -1.45 -10.27 7.87
C VAL A 11 -0.64 -9.61 6.77
N GLY A 12 -0.82 -10.02 5.51
CA GLY A 12 -0.18 -9.40 4.35
C GLY A 12 -0.54 -7.91 4.24
N ILE A 13 -1.82 -7.55 4.32
CA ILE A 13 -2.24 -6.15 4.28
C ILE A 13 -1.62 -5.35 5.42
N LEU A 14 -1.64 -5.87 6.65
CA LEU A 14 -1.05 -5.17 7.80
C LEU A 14 0.47 -5.01 7.64
N PHE A 15 1.15 -6.06 7.18
CA PHE A 15 2.57 -6.03 6.87
C PHE A 15 2.89 -4.97 5.81
N PHE A 16 2.17 -4.98 4.68
CA PHE A 16 2.33 -3.97 3.64
C PHE A 16 1.98 -2.57 4.15
N TYR A 17 0.99 -2.40 5.03
CA TYR A 17 0.65 -1.09 5.57
C TYR A 17 1.83 -0.42 6.32
N TYR A 18 2.58 -1.20 7.12
CA TYR A 18 3.74 -0.70 7.85
C TYR A 18 5.04 -0.71 7.03
N MET A 19 5.30 -1.77 6.27
CA MET A 19 6.57 -1.98 5.56
C MET A 19 6.62 -1.27 4.20
N LYS A 20 5.48 -0.81 3.66
CA LYS A 20 5.40 -0.17 2.34
C LYS A 20 6.42 0.94 2.16
N TYR A 21 6.53 1.86 3.12
CA TYR A 21 7.45 3.00 3.02
C TYR A 21 8.92 2.58 3.13
N ILE A 22 9.23 1.66 4.04
CA ILE A 22 10.60 1.14 4.22
C ILE A 22 11.06 0.44 2.94
N ILE A 23 10.21 -0.36 2.31
CA ILE A 23 10.57 -1.05 1.07
C ILE A 23 10.63 -0.06 -0.10
N LEU A 24 9.68 0.89 -0.19
CA LEU A 24 9.63 1.89 -1.27
C LEU A 24 10.88 2.76 -1.33
N PHE A 25 11.34 3.24 -0.18
CA PHE A 25 12.53 4.09 -0.08
C PHE A 25 13.82 3.29 0.15
N GLY A 26 13.75 2.18 0.88
CA GLY A 26 14.88 1.33 1.17
C GLY A 26 15.45 0.69 -0.09
N TRP A 27 14.61 0.13 -0.97
CA TRP A 27 15.11 -0.51 -2.19
C TRP A 27 15.92 0.44 -3.12
N PRO A 28 15.43 1.62 -3.50
CA PRO A 28 16.24 2.57 -4.27
C PRO A 28 17.44 3.09 -3.47
N LEU A 29 17.33 3.27 -2.14
CA LEU A 29 18.46 3.68 -1.33
C LEU A 29 19.58 2.62 -1.33
N LEU A 30 19.24 1.34 -1.22
CA LEU A 30 20.22 0.25 -1.31
C LEU A 30 20.83 0.16 -2.71
N ARG A 31 20.02 0.38 -3.76
CA ARG A 31 20.47 0.28 -5.16
C ARG A 31 21.38 1.44 -5.57
N TYR A 32 21.01 2.68 -5.24
CA TYR A 32 21.75 3.89 -5.64
C TYR A 32 22.78 4.35 -4.60
N GLY A 33 22.63 3.97 -3.33
CA GLY A 33 23.51 4.39 -2.24
C GLY A 33 24.58 3.37 -1.85
N LEU A 34 24.31 2.07 -2.01
CA LEU A 34 25.23 1.00 -1.61
C LEU A 34 25.67 0.10 -2.78
N ASP A 35 25.28 0.42 -4.01
CA ASP A 35 25.59 -0.35 -5.24
C ASP A 35 25.30 -1.86 -5.07
N TYR A 36 24.22 -2.17 -4.33
CA TYR A 36 23.87 -3.55 -4.06
C TYR A 36 23.48 -4.25 -5.35
N LYS A 37 23.97 -5.49 -5.52
CA LYS A 37 23.74 -6.29 -6.72
C LYS A 37 22.26 -6.35 -7.08
N ASP A 38 21.98 -6.22 -8.37
CA ASP A 38 20.63 -6.26 -8.89
C ASP A 38 19.98 -7.62 -8.64
N ASN A 39 19.04 -7.64 -7.69
CA ASN A 39 18.21 -8.81 -7.39
C ASN A 39 16.82 -8.63 -8.00
N SER A 40 16.50 -9.40 -9.03
CA SER A 40 15.18 -9.37 -9.69
C SER A 40 14.02 -9.62 -8.73
N ILE A 41 14.24 -10.46 -7.70
CA ILE A 41 13.25 -10.76 -6.65
C ILE A 41 12.85 -9.50 -5.88
N MET A 42 13.84 -8.72 -5.46
CA MET A 42 13.60 -7.49 -4.70
C MET A 42 12.96 -6.41 -5.57
N ASN A 43 13.30 -6.37 -6.86
CA ASN A 43 12.67 -5.46 -7.80
C ASN A 43 11.17 -5.78 -8.01
N ILE A 44 10.82 -7.07 -8.12
CA ILE A 44 9.41 -7.52 -8.20
C ILE A 44 8.67 -7.22 -6.89
N LEU A 45 9.30 -7.50 -5.74
CA LEU A 45 8.71 -7.21 -4.43
C LEU A 45 8.44 -5.70 -4.26
N TRP A 46 9.38 -4.87 -4.69
CA TRP A 46 9.22 -3.42 -4.71
C TRP A 46 8.10 -2.97 -5.65
N ALA A 47 8.02 -3.54 -6.87
CA ALA A 47 6.96 -3.23 -7.83
C ALA A 47 5.56 -3.59 -7.30
N ILE A 48 5.44 -4.73 -6.59
CA ILE A 48 4.20 -5.14 -5.91
C ILE A 48 3.84 -4.12 -4.82
N CYS A 49 4.79 -3.73 -3.96
CA CYS A 49 4.58 -2.70 -2.94
C CYS A 49 4.13 -1.36 -3.56
N LEU A 50 4.69 -0.98 -4.71
CA LEU A 50 4.34 0.24 -5.43
C LEU A 50 2.90 0.15 -6.00
N LEU A 51 2.51 -0.98 -6.58
CA LEU A 51 1.16 -1.20 -7.08
C LEU A 51 0.11 -1.15 -5.94
N LEU A 52 0.41 -1.77 -4.79
CA LEU A 52 -0.39 -1.66 -3.57
C LEU A 52 -0.48 -0.22 -3.07
N PHE A 53 0.64 0.52 -3.08
CA PHE A 53 0.66 1.95 -2.71
C PHE A 53 -0.29 2.76 -3.60
N ILE A 54 -0.16 2.61 -4.92
CA ILE A 54 -0.99 3.33 -5.89
C ILE A 54 -2.44 2.97 -5.69
N LYS A 55 -2.77 1.69 -5.52
CA LYS A 55 -4.14 1.26 -5.24
C LYS A 55 -4.67 1.98 -4.00
N ASP A 56 -3.99 1.91 -2.86
CA ASP A 56 -4.40 2.61 -1.64
C ASP A 56 -4.58 4.13 -1.85
N MET A 57 -3.65 4.77 -2.57
CA MET A 57 -3.73 6.19 -2.88
C MET A 57 -4.95 6.49 -3.76
N VAL A 58 -5.19 5.68 -4.79
CA VAL A 58 -6.34 5.79 -5.70
C VAL A 58 -7.64 5.59 -4.94
N TYR A 59 -7.76 4.56 -4.10
CA TYR A 59 -8.96 4.36 -3.27
C TYR A 59 -9.16 5.56 -2.35
N LYS A 60 -8.12 6.05 -1.68
CA LYS A 60 -8.21 7.22 -0.79
C LYS A 60 -8.52 8.52 -1.53
N PHE A 61 -8.08 8.68 -2.79
CA PHE A 61 -8.30 9.89 -3.59
C PHE A 61 -9.65 9.87 -4.33
N VAL A 62 -10.06 8.70 -4.83
CA VAL A 62 -11.32 8.50 -5.56
C VAL A 62 -12.51 8.42 -4.61
N LEU A 63 -12.42 7.67 -3.49
CA LEU A 63 -13.52 7.58 -2.51
C LEU A 63 -13.62 8.81 -1.59
N LYS A 64 -12.58 9.65 -1.45
CA LYS A 64 -12.73 10.94 -0.75
C LYS A 64 -13.72 11.87 -1.43
N LYS A 65 -14.03 11.67 -2.71
CA LYS A 65 -14.98 12.52 -3.44
C LYS A 65 -16.45 12.25 -3.06
N SER A 66 -16.74 11.19 -2.29
CA SER A 66 -18.13 10.79 -1.99
C SER A 66 -18.67 11.21 -0.62
N TYR A 67 -17.88 11.85 0.26
CA TYR A 67 -18.38 12.22 1.58
C TYR A 67 -18.93 13.64 1.71
N CYS A 68 -18.77 14.51 0.71
CA CYS A 68 -19.45 15.80 0.67
C CYS A 68 -19.69 16.24 -0.79
N LYS A 69 -20.83 15.87 -1.35
CA LYS A 69 -21.53 16.72 -2.30
C LYS A 69 -22.95 16.90 -1.81
N ASP A 70 -23.26 18.16 -1.52
CA ASP A 70 -24.56 18.74 -1.22
C ASP A 70 -25.10 18.58 0.22
N SER A 71 -24.71 19.56 1.05
CA SER A 71 -25.56 20.36 1.95
C SER A 71 -26.56 19.69 2.91
N SER A 72 -26.48 18.38 3.21
CA SER A 72 -27.46 17.74 4.10
C SER A 72 -26.86 16.77 5.12
N CYS A 73 -25.71 17.12 5.73
CA CYS A 73 -25.34 16.54 7.03
C CYS A 73 -26.27 17.12 8.10
N GLY A 74 -27.48 16.59 8.17
CA GLY A 74 -28.44 16.88 9.21
C GLY A 74 -27.90 16.45 10.57
N VAL A 75 -27.60 17.43 11.41
CA VAL A 75 -27.55 17.26 12.87
C VAL A 75 -28.90 16.67 13.28
N LYS A 76 -28.94 15.39 13.65
CA LYS A 76 -30.05 14.88 14.45
C LYS A 76 -29.67 15.10 15.91
N ARG A 77 -30.43 16.02 16.53
CA ARG A 77 -30.56 16.25 17.98
C ARG A 77 -30.63 14.93 18.75
#